data_AF-A0A920BMD8-F1
#
_entry.id   AF-A0A920BMD8-F1
#
_cell.length_a   1.000
_cell.length_b   1.000
_cell.length_c   1.000
_cell.angle_alpha   90.00
_cell.angle_beta   90.00
_cell.angle_gamma   90.00
#
_symmetry.space_group_name_H-M   'P 1'
#
loop_
_entity.id
_entity.type
_entity.pdbx_description
1 polymer ?
#
loop_
_entity_poly.entity_id
_entity_poly.type
_entity_poly.pdbx_seq_one_letter_code
_entity_poly.pdbx_strand_id
1 'polypeptide(L)' 'MATICVSIEIAASPKQVWDVVKNISDHVNWMKDAERIDFLTEKQSGVGTKFDCATK' A
#
# COMPACT_ATOMS: atom_id res chain seq x y z
N MET A 1 -6.29 13.42 21.06
CA MET A 1 -5.92 12.88 19.73
C MET A 1 -5.55 11.42 19.94
N ALA A 2 -6.23 10.50 19.28
CA ALA A 2 -5.96 9.06 19.42
C ALA A 2 -4.93 8.62 18.39
N THR A 3 -3.87 7.95 18.83
CA THR A 3 -2.85 7.35 17.95
C THR A 3 -3.11 5.85 17.90
N ILE A 4 -3.31 5.30 16.72
CA ILE A 4 -3.53 3.86 16.53
C ILE A 4 -2.23 3.26 16.03
N CYS A 5 -1.70 2.28 16.77
CA CYS A 5 -0.57 1.46 16.34
C CYS A 5 -1.07 0.03 16.15
N VAL A 6 -0.94 -0.49 14.92
CA VAL A 6 -1.23 -1.88 14.58
C VAL A 6 0.04 -2.47 13.99
N SER A 7 0.44 -3.62 14.50
CA SER A 7 1.59 -4.40 14.00
C SER A 7 1.19 -5.85 13.82
N ILE A 8 1.66 -6.48 12.74
CA ILE A 8 1.47 -7.91 12.49
C ILE A 8 2.83 -8.55 12.21
N GLU A 9 3.00 -9.80 12.65
CA GLU A 9 4.19 -10.59 12.34
C GLU A 9 3.96 -11.37 11.04
N ILE A 10 4.83 -11.16 10.07
CA ILE A 10 4.78 -11.84 8.77
C ILE A 10 6.04 -12.68 8.65
N ALA A 11 5.88 -13.98 8.36
CA ALA A 11 6.99 -14.89 8.09
C ALA A 11 7.55 -14.68 6.67
N ALA A 12 8.07 -13.49 6.38
CA ALA A 12 8.68 -13.12 5.11
C ALA A 12 9.93 -12.26 5.33
N SER A 13 10.87 -12.29 4.40
CA SER A 13 12.03 -11.41 4.49
C SER A 13 11.62 -9.94 4.33
N PRO A 14 12.28 -8.97 5.01
CA PRO A 14 11.98 -7.55 4.87
C PRO A 14 12.03 -7.07 3.42
N LYS A 15 12.89 -7.70 2.59
CA LYS A 15 13.02 -7.40 1.17
C LYS A 15 11.77 -7.82 0.38
N GLN A 16 11.21 -8.99 0.66
CA GLN A 16 9.95 -9.44 0.03
C GLN A 16 8.78 -8.57 0.47
N VAL A 17 8.68 -8.26 1.77
CA VAL A 17 7.65 -7.36 2.29
C VAL A 17 7.76 -5.99 1.63
N TRP A 18 8.96 -5.43 1.53
CA TRP A 18 9.17 -4.15 0.86
C TRP A 18 8.86 -4.21 -0.64
N ASP A 19 9.13 -5.32 -1.33
CA ASP A 19 8.81 -5.48 -2.75
C ASP A 19 7.30 -5.46 -3.04
N VAL A 20 6.50 -5.98 -2.10
CA VAL A 20 5.03 -5.91 -2.14
C VAL A 20 4.54 -4.53 -1.70
N VAL A 21 5.07 -3.97 -0.61
CA VAL A 21 4.64 -2.68 -0.06
C VAL A 21 5.00 -1.51 -0.98
N LYS A 22 6.15 -1.54 -1.67
CA LYS A 22 6.50 -0.51 -2.65
C LYS A 22 5.53 -0.51 -3.84
N ASN A 23 4.90 -1.66 -4.13
CA ASN A 23 3.99 -1.82 -5.25
C ASN A 23 2.59 -1.42 -4.82
N ILE A 24 2.32 -0.11 -4.91
CA ILE A 24 1.06 0.49 -4.51
C ILE A 24 -0.12 -0.15 -5.28
N SER A 25 0.05 -0.58 -6.53
CA SER A 25 -1.02 -1.23 -7.31
C SER A 25 -1.52 -2.52 -6.67
N ASP A 26 -0.62 -3.26 -6.00
CA ASP A 26 -0.93 -4.54 -5.36
C ASP A 26 -1.53 -4.36 -3.96
N HIS A 27 -1.64 -3.12 -3.46
CA HIS A 27 -2.31 -2.84 -2.18
C HIS A 27 -3.77 -3.27 -2.17
N VAL A 28 -4.47 -3.22 -3.31
CA VAL A 28 -5.84 -3.77 -3.45
C VAL A 28 -5.89 -5.28 -3.19
N ASN A 29 -4.81 -6.03 -3.49
CA ASN A 29 -4.79 -7.48 -3.31
C ASN A 29 -4.65 -7.90 -1.85
N TRP A 30 -3.99 -7.10 -1.00
CA TRP A 30 -3.72 -7.47 0.39
C TRP A 30 -4.47 -6.63 1.42
N MET A 31 -4.79 -5.36 1.11
CA MET A 31 -5.59 -4.52 1.97
C MET A 31 -7.06 -4.83 1.71
N LYS A 32 -7.69 -5.61 2.60
CA LYS A 32 -9.12 -5.97 2.50
C LYS A 32 -10.05 -4.77 2.33
N ASP A 33 -9.67 -3.63 2.92
CA ASP A 33 -10.42 -2.39 2.81
C ASP A 33 -10.14 -1.62 1.51
N ALA A 34 -9.02 -1.88 0.81
CA ALA A 34 -8.72 -1.20 -0.45
C ALA A 34 -9.55 -1.83 -1.57
N GLU A 35 -10.52 -1.08 -2.07
CA GLU A 35 -11.42 -1.50 -3.13
C GLU A 35 -10.80 -1.23 -4.51
N ARG A 36 -10.11 -0.09 -4.65
CA ARG A 36 -9.47 0.30 -5.91
C ARG A 36 -8.36 1.33 -5.68
N ILE A 37 -7.32 1.25 -6.51
CA ILE A 37 -6.25 2.24 -6.54
C ILE A 37 -6.19 2.87 -7.92
N ASP A 38 -6.40 4.18 -7.96
CA ASP A 38 -6.32 4.98 -9.17
C ASP A 38 -5.08 5.88 -9.11
N PHE A 39 -4.12 5.65 -10.00
CA PHE A 39 -2.94 6.50 -10.10
C PHE A 39 -3.32 7.82 -10.76
N LEU A 40 -3.22 8.92 -10.00
CA LEU A 40 -3.49 10.27 -10.48
C LEU A 40 -2.30 10.87 -11.24
N THR A 41 -1.17 10.14 -11.29
CA THR A 41 0.06 10.55 -11.95
C THR A 41 0.54 9.47 -12.91
N GLU A 42 1.21 9.87 -14.00
CA GLU A 42 1.88 8.94 -14.93
C GLU A 42 2.98 8.10 -14.26
N LYS A 43 3.47 8.54 -13.10
CA LYS A 43 4.43 7.78 -12.28
C LYS A 43 3.68 6.80 -11.39
N GLN A 44 3.99 5.51 -11.55
CA GLN A 44 3.47 4.42 -10.72
C GLN A 44 4.46 3.99 -9.61
N SER A 45 5.61 4.67 -9.50
CA SER A 45 6.66 4.35 -8.52
C SER A 45 7.60 5.54 -8.30
N GLY A 46 8.05 5.72 -7.06
CA GLY A 46 9.01 6.76 -6.66
C GLY A 46 8.41 7.92 -5.88
N VAL A 47 9.28 8.81 -5.38
CA VAL A 47 8.89 9.96 -4.55
C VAL A 47 8.09 10.97 -5.38
N GLY A 48 6.90 11.33 -4.90
CA GLY A 48 5.97 12.23 -5.60
C GLY A 48 4.86 11.55 -6.40
N THR A 49 4.78 10.21 -6.36
CA THR A 49 3.63 9.46 -6.88
C THR A 49 2.37 9.83 -6.07
N LYS A 50 1.30 10.23 -6.76
CA LYS A 50 -0.01 10.42 -6.13
C LYS A 50 -0.95 9.33 -6.63
N PHE A 51 -1.58 8.65 -5.70
CA PHE A 51 -2.61 7.67 -5.97
C PHE A 51 -3.81 7.96 -5.10
N ASP A 52 -4.99 7.74 -5.66
CA ASP A 52 -6.24 7.72 -4.94
C ASP A 52 -6.48 6.28 -4.49
N CYS A 53 -6.74 6.07 -3.21
CA CYS A 53 -7.07 4.77 -2.65
C CYS A 53 -8.53 4.81 -2.21
N ALA A 54 -9.39 4.17 -2.98
CA ALA A 54 -10.78 3.99 -2.62
C ALA A 54 -10.87 2.85 -1.61
N THR A 55 -11.29 3.17 -0.38
CA THR A 55 -11.51 2.19 0.69
C THR A 55 -13.00 2.07 1.03
N LYS A 56 -13.48 0.87 1.39
CA LYS A 56 -14.89 0.63 1.74
C LYS A 56 -15.18 0.73 3.25
#